data_AF-A0A1E4CN78-F1
#
_entry.id   AF-A0A1E4CN78-F1
#
_cell.length_a   1.000
_cell.length_b   1.000
_cell.length_c   1.000
_cell.angle_alpha   90.00
_cell.angle_beta   90.00
_cell.angle_gamma   90.00
#
_symmetry.space_group_name_H-M   'P 1'
#
loop_
_entity.id
_entity.type
_entity.pdbx_description
1 polymer ?
#
loop_
_entity_poly.entity_id
_entity_poly.type
_entity_poly.pdbx_seq_one_letter_code
_entity_poly.pdbx_strand_id
1 'polypeptide(L)'
;MATTLPLQGEAPHRPTTLPPRQAALMSTSRVAEKGNIIVKWITSTDHKTIGYMYLIASVLFFLLGGVMALIIRAELFEPGMQIVPTKDQYNQLFTMHGTIMLLMFATPLFAGFANAILPLQIGAPDVAFPRLNAFALWLFIFGSVIAVAGFLTPQGAAAFGWFAYQPLAGASFSPGAGGNLWMLGLGMSGFGTILGAVNFITTIITMRAPGMTMWRMPIFTWNTLVTSILILMAFPVLAAAILAAGADRVLGAHIYDPANGGVLLWQHLFWFFGHPEVYIIALPFFGIVSEIFPVFSRKPIFGYKTLVYATIAIAALSVSVWAHHMYVTGAVLLPFFSLMTMLIAVPTGVKIFNWIGTMWRGSVTFETPMLFSLGFLVSFVFGGLTGVILASPPLDFAISDTYFVVAHFHYVVFGTVVFAMFAGFYFWWPKWTGRMLNERLGVVHFWLLFIGFHMTFLIQHWLGVEGMVRRYADYSAADGFTWQNQVSTVGAMILGASMIPFFLNVWITSRTAPKVTVNDPWGYGGSLEWATSCPPPRHNFTSIPRIRSERPAFDLNHPEAALPVGVGPAKDAPDAPVVDLADGEVK
;
A
#
# COMPACT_ATOMS: atom_id res chain seq x y z
N MET A 1 65.16 31.81 -30.90
CA MET A 1 65.78 30.47 -30.85
C MET A 1 65.33 29.78 -29.58
N ALA A 2 65.00 28.49 -29.69
CA ALA A 2 64.19 27.70 -28.78
C ALA A 2 64.60 27.77 -27.28
N THR A 3 63.61 28.04 -26.44
CA THR A 3 63.63 27.83 -24.99
C THR A 3 63.27 26.37 -24.69
N THR A 4 64.23 25.60 -24.21
CA THR A 4 64.06 24.21 -23.78
C THR A 4 63.63 24.15 -22.31
N LEU A 5 62.45 23.55 -22.06
CA LEU A 5 61.95 23.19 -20.74
C LEU A 5 62.69 21.95 -20.19
N PRO A 6 62.99 21.86 -18.88
CA PRO A 6 63.42 20.62 -18.26
C PRO A 6 62.23 19.69 -17.97
N LEU A 7 62.49 18.40 -18.16
CA LEU A 7 61.60 17.26 -17.96
C LEU A 7 61.29 16.98 -16.48
N GLN A 8 60.04 16.52 -16.26
CA GLN A 8 59.59 15.52 -15.27
C GLN A 8 59.99 15.70 -13.79
N GLY A 9 59.06 16.22 -12.99
CA GLY A 9 59.01 16.00 -11.55
C GLY A 9 58.12 14.80 -11.21
N GLU A 10 58.67 13.84 -10.47
CA GLU A 10 57.99 12.65 -9.96
C GLU A 10 56.75 13.01 -9.11
N ALA A 11 55.61 12.41 -9.42
CA ALA A 11 54.45 12.43 -8.55
C ALA A 11 54.65 11.46 -7.37
N PRO A 12 54.30 11.82 -6.13
CA PRO A 12 54.46 10.93 -4.99
C PRO A 12 53.55 9.70 -5.13
N HIS A 13 54.15 8.52 -5.11
CA HIS A 13 53.47 7.23 -5.06
C HIS A 13 52.47 7.20 -3.89
N ARG A 14 51.18 7.27 -4.18
CA ARG A 14 50.14 6.90 -3.21
C ARG A 14 50.15 5.39 -3.05
N PRO A 15 50.23 4.84 -1.83
CA PRO A 15 50.09 3.41 -1.62
C PRO A 15 48.69 2.96 -2.06
N THR A 16 48.62 2.07 -3.04
CA THR A 16 47.39 1.48 -3.61
C THR A 16 46.82 0.35 -2.75
N THR A 17 47.30 0.15 -1.54
CA THR A 17 46.86 -0.94 -0.65
C THR A 17 46.31 -0.39 0.65
N LEU A 18 45.03 -0.66 0.89
CA LEU A 18 44.37 -0.40 2.18
C LEU A 18 45.17 -1.07 3.32
N PRO A 19 45.29 -0.43 4.50
CA PRO A 19 45.91 -1.02 5.67
C PRO A 19 45.32 -2.42 5.97
N PRO A 20 46.14 -3.42 6.36
CA PRO A 20 45.70 -4.80 6.59
C PRO A 20 44.50 -4.92 7.53
N ARG A 21 44.36 -3.99 8.48
CA ARG A 21 43.24 -3.92 9.43
C ARG A 21 41.91 -3.53 8.77
N GLN A 22 41.94 -2.64 7.77
CA GLN A 22 40.76 -2.26 6.97
C GLN A 22 40.40 -3.36 5.96
N ALA A 23 41.40 -3.99 5.34
CA ALA A 23 41.19 -5.16 4.49
C ALA A 23 40.57 -6.35 5.27
N ALA A 24 41.04 -6.60 6.50
CA ALA A 24 40.49 -7.64 7.39
C ALA A 24 39.06 -7.32 7.85
N LEU A 25 38.71 -6.05 8.07
CA LEU A 25 37.33 -5.64 8.37
C LEU A 25 36.40 -5.88 7.17
N MET A 26 36.90 -5.75 5.94
CA MET A 26 36.14 -6.06 4.72
C MET A 26 36.12 -7.55 4.35
N SER A 27 37.11 -8.35 4.80
CA SER A 27 37.23 -9.78 4.47
C SER A 27 36.57 -10.71 5.48
N THR A 28 35.99 -10.20 6.57
CA THR A 28 35.24 -11.04 7.52
C THR A 28 33.84 -11.33 6.98
N SER A 29 33.74 -12.30 6.06
CA SER A 29 32.52 -13.09 5.95
C SER A 29 32.38 -13.90 7.24
N ARG A 30 31.84 -13.27 8.30
CA ARG A 30 31.45 -14.02 9.50
C ARG A 30 30.51 -15.12 9.04
N VAL A 31 30.92 -16.36 9.25
CA VAL A 31 30.09 -17.55 9.07
C VAL A 31 28.76 -17.26 9.75
N ALA A 32 27.67 -17.27 8.98
CA ALA A 32 26.34 -17.03 9.51
C ALA A 32 25.95 -18.22 10.41
N GLU A 33 26.29 -18.16 11.70
CA GLU A 33 25.74 -19.10 12.67
C GLU A 33 24.23 -18.88 12.75
N LYS A 34 23.46 -19.98 12.69
CA LYS A 34 21.99 -19.97 12.61
C LYS A 34 21.31 -19.13 13.70
N GLY A 35 21.94 -18.98 14.88
CA GLY A 35 21.43 -18.16 15.99
C GLY A 35 21.52 -16.65 15.79
N ASN A 36 22.44 -16.16 14.96
CA ASN A 36 22.67 -14.72 14.78
C ASN A 36 21.62 -14.05 13.86
N ILE A 37 20.81 -14.84 13.13
CA ILE A 37 19.82 -14.29 12.19
C ILE A 37 18.65 -13.65 12.96
N ILE A 38 18.10 -14.31 13.97
CA ILE A 38 16.97 -13.78 14.76
C ILE A 38 17.39 -12.49 15.46
N VAL A 39 18.54 -12.50 16.14
CA VAL A 39 19.08 -11.31 16.81
C VAL A 39 19.30 -10.18 15.79
N LYS A 40 19.93 -10.47 14.64
CA LYS A 40 20.16 -9.49 13.58
C LYS A 40 18.87 -8.84 13.08
N TRP A 41 17.78 -9.60 12.95
CA TRP A 41 16.49 -9.06 12.51
C TRP A 41 15.83 -8.21 13.61
N ILE A 42 15.80 -8.72 14.85
CA ILE A 42 15.16 -8.02 15.97
C ILE A 42 15.87 -6.69 16.28
N THR A 43 17.20 -6.65 16.19
CA THR A 43 18.00 -5.45 16.46
C THR A 43 18.34 -4.66 15.19
N SER A 44 17.70 -4.96 14.05
CA SER A 44 18.04 -4.31 12.78
C SER A 44 17.59 -2.85 12.76
N THR A 45 18.44 -2.00 12.19
CA THR A 45 18.08 -0.63 11.80
C THR A 45 18.02 -0.46 10.28
N ASP A 46 18.23 -1.53 9.51
CA ASP A 46 18.19 -1.49 8.05
C ASP A 46 16.75 -1.35 7.56
N HIS A 47 16.43 -0.27 6.83
CA HIS A 47 15.11 -0.08 6.25
C HIS A 47 14.63 -1.26 5.39
N LYS A 48 15.53 -1.96 4.68
CA LYS A 48 15.15 -3.14 3.87
C LYS A 48 14.67 -4.28 4.78
N THR A 49 15.45 -4.61 5.81
CA THR A 49 15.08 -5.65 6.78
C THR A 49 13.78 -5.30 7.53
N ILE A 50 13.62 -4.03 7.95
CA ILE A 50 12.38 -3.55 8.59
C ILE A 50 11.20 -3.64 7.61
N GLY A 51 11.40 -3.24 6.34
CA GLY A 51 10.42 -3.40 5.27
C GLY A 51 10.00 -4.86 5.09
N TYR A 52 10.94 -5.81 5.08
CA TYR A 52 10.62 -7.23 5.00
C TYR A 52 9.80 -7.72 6.20
N MET A 53 10.11 -7.25 7.42
CA MET A 53 9.31 -7.60 8.60
C MET A 53 7.88 -7.07 8.50
N TYR A 54 7.68 -5.84 8.02
CA TYR A 54 6.35 -5.30 7.73
C TYR A 54 5.62 -6.15 6.69
N LEU A 55 6.25 -6.42 5.53
CA LEU A 55 5.64 -7.21 4.46
C LEU A 55 5.24 -8.62 4.93
N ILE A 56 6.12 -9.30 5.68
CA ILE A 56 5.84 -10.63 6.24
C ILE A 56 4.69 -10.55 7.23
N ALA A 57 4.73 -9.62 8.20
CA ALA A 57 3.67 -9.46 9.19
C ALA A 57 2.32 -9.14 8.53
N SER A 58 2.29 -8.22 7.56
CA SER A 58 1.10 -7.90 6.78
C SER A 58 0.54 -9.11 6.05
N VAL A 59 1.38 -9.95 5.42
CA VAL A 59 0.92 -11.18 4.76
C VAL A 59 0.38 -12.18 5.78
N LEU A 60 0.96 -12.31 6.96
CA LEU A 60 0.42 -13.18 8.03
C LEU A 60 -0.96 -12.71 8.49
N PHE A 61 -1.13 -11.40 8.71
CA PHE A 61 -2.44 -10.81 9.04
C PHE A 61 -3.44 -10.93 7.89
N PHE A 62 -3.00 -10.77 6.64
CA PHE A 62 -3.83 -11.02 5.45
C PHE A 62 -4.37 -12.45 5.42
N LEU A 63 -3.53 -13.45 5.70
CA LEU A 63 -3.98 -14.84 5.76
C LEU A 63 -4.95 -15.07 6.92
N LEU A 64 -4.67 -14.50 8.10
CA LEU A 64 -5.56 -14.58 9.26
C LEU A 64 -6.94 -13.97 8.96
N GLY A 65 -6.97 -12.75 8.42
CA GLY A 65 -8.19 -12.08 8.00
C GLY A 65 -8.90 -12.82 6.87
N GLY A 66 -8.15 -13.40 5.93
CA GLY A 66 -8.68 -14.23 4.85
C GLY A 66 -9.39 -15.49 5.36
N VAL A 67 -8.80 -16.21 6.32
CA VAL A 67 -9.44 -17.37 6.95
C VAL A 67 -10.75 -16.96 7.65
N MET A 68 -10.77 -15.84 8.37
CA MET A 68 -12.01 -15.32 8.96
C MET A 68 -13.08 -15.04 7.90
N ALA A 69 -12.69 -14.45 6.76
CA ALA A 69 -13.62 -14.21 5.64
C ALA A 69 -14.18 -15.52 5.06
N LEU A 70 -13.34 -16.55 4.91
CA LEU A 70 -13.78 -17.85 4.42
C LEU A 70 -14.80 -18.50 5.37
N ILE A 71 -14.59 -18.38 6.69
CA ILE A 71 -15.55 -18.86 7.69
C ILE A 71 -16.87 -18.09 7.61
N ILE A 72 -16.83 -16.75 7.52
CA ILE A 72 -18.02 -15.91 7.33
C ILE A 72 -18.79 -16.30 6.07
N ARG A 73 -18.09 -16.56 4.96
CA ARG A 73 -18.73 -16.98 3.71
C ARG A 73 -19.26 -18.40 3.76
N ALA A 74 -18.58 -19.31 4.44
CA ALA A 74 -19.05 -20.67 4.66
C ALA A 74 -20.34 -20.68 5.48
N GLU A 75 -20.43 -19.84 6.52
CA GLU A 75 -21.66 -19.66 7.31
C GLU A 75 -22.82 -19.20 6.43
N LEU A 76 -22.59 -18.20 5.59
CA LEU A 76 -23.63 -17.66 4.72
C LEU A 76 -23.94 -18.52 3.49
N PHE A 77 -23.45 -19.76 3.39
CA PHE A 77 -23.69 -20.60 2.20
C PHE A 77 -25.15 -21.06 2.12
N GLU A 78 -25.78 -21.37 3.26
CA GLU A 78 -27.18 -21.78 3.36
C GLU A 78 -27.90 -20.97 4.44
N PRO A 79 -29.24 -20.86 4.39
CA PRO A 79 -30.05 -20.33 5.49
C PRO A 79 -29.90 -21.15 6.78
N GLY A 80 -29.89 -20.46 7.93
CA GLY A 80 -29.65 -21.00 9.26
C GLY A 80 -28.21 -20.77 9.75
N MET A 81 -27.90 -21.28 10.96
CA MET A 81 -26.54 -21.27 11.48
C MET A 81 -25.92 -22.67 11.40
N GLN A 82 -24.79 -22.86 10.68
CA GLN A 82 -24.23 -24.19 10.41
C GLN A 82 -22.74 -24.35 10.75
N ILE A 83 -21.93 -23.30 10.61
CA ILE A 83 -20.47 -23.30 10.82
C ILE A 83 -20.12 -22.61 12.13
N VAL A 84 -20.68 -21.42 12.38
CA VAL A 84 -20.39 -20.60 13.55
C VAL A 84 -21.46 -20.88 14.63
N PRO A 85 -21.07 -21.32 15.85
CA PRO A 85 -22.02 -21.69 16.89
C PRO A 85 -22.98 -20.58 17.34
N THR A 86 -22.54 -19.32 17.32
CA THR A 86 -23.34 -18.19 17.80
C THR A 86 -23.24 -16.96 16.89
N LYS A 87 -24.32 -16.16 16.89
CA LYS A 87 -24.34 -14.86 16.18
C LYS A 87 -23.29 -13.89 16.73
N ASP A 88 -22.96 -14.00 18.02
CA ASP A 88 -21.90 -13.18 18.63
C ASP A 88 -20.52 -13.54 18.07
N GLN A 89 -20.20 -14.83 17.92
CA GLN A 89 -18.94 -15.24 17.29
C GLN A 89 -18.86 -14.80 15.82
N TYR A 90 -19.97 -14.83 15.08
CA TYR A 90 -20.02 -14.23 13.74
C TYR A 90 -19.69 -12.73 13.79
N ASN A 91 -20.25 -12.03 14.78
CA ASN A 91 -19.99 -10.62 14.99
C ASN A 91 -18.51 -10.31 15.30
N GLN A 92 -17.87 -11.17 16.09
CA GLN A 92 -16.44 -11.09 16.36
C GLN A 92 -15.60 -11.31 15.10
N LEU A 93 -15.96 -12.32 14.29
CA LEU A 93 -15.25 -12.63 13.05
C LEU A 93 -15.29 -11.48 12.06
N PHE A 94 -16.45 -10.88 11.77
CA PHE A 94 -16.51 -9.78 10.80
C PHE A 94 -15.82 -8.50 11.34
N THR A 95 -15.93 -8.24 12.65
CA THR A 95 -15.28 -7.10 13.31
C THR A 95 -13.76 -7.20 13.18
N MET A 96 -13.22 -8.36 13.53
CA MET A 96 -11.79 -8.61 13.49
C MET A 96 -11.28 -8.76 12.05
N HIS A 97 -12.02 -9.38 11.14
CA HIS A 97 -11.71 -9.39 9.71
C HIS A 97 -11.52 -7.97 9.17
N GLY A 98 -12.51 -7.09 9.36
CA GLY A 98 -12.43 -5.71 8.89
C GLY A 98 -11.26 -4.93 9.49
N THR A 99 -11.05 -5.10 10.81
CA THR A 99 -9.96 -4.45 11.53
C THR A 99 -8.59 -4.93 11.03
N ILE A 100 -8.41 -6.24 10.89
CA ILE A 100 -7.16 -6.86 10.43
C ILE A 100 -6.86 -6.42 9.00
N MET A 101 -7.84 -6.48 8.10
CA MET A 101 -7.62 -6.16 6.69
C MET A 101 -7.22 -4.70 6.46
N LEU A 102 -7.85 -3.76 7.18
CA LEU A 102 -7.54 -2.33 7.01
C LEU A 102 -6.29 -1.92 7.80
N LEU A 103 -6.29 -2.18 9.10
CA LEU A 103 -5.33 -1.56 10.02
C LEU A 103 -4.10 -2.43 10.30
N MET A 104 -4.17 -3.74 10.08
CA MET A 104 -3.05 -4.67 10.34
C MET A 104 -2.43 -5.25 9.06
N PHE A 105 -3.18 -5.23 7.96
CA PHE A 105 -2.73 -5.63 6.63
C PHE A 105 -2.42 -4.41 5.76
N ALA A 106 -3.42 -3.66 5.31
CA ALA A 106 -3.25 -2.65 4.25
C ALA A 106 -2.35 -1.48 4.65
N THR A 107 -2.62 -0.83 5.79
CA THR A 107 -1.80 0.29 6.27
C THR A 107 -0.33 -0.12 6.54
N PRO A 108 -0.05 -1.21 7.27
CA PRO A 108 1.34 -1.68 7.47
C PRO A 108 2.01 -2.20 6.20
N LEU A 109 1.24 -2.74 5.24
CA LEU A 109 1.76 -3.18 3.96
C LEU A 109 2.33 -2.00 3.16
N PHE A 110 1.64 -0.85 3.16
CA PHE A 110 2.19 0.40 2.65
C PHE A 110 3.54 0.72 3.31
N ALA A 111 3.61 0.70 4.65
CA ALA A 111 4.85 0.97 5.38
C ALA A 111 5.97 -0.02 5.01
N GLY A 112 5.62 -1.27 4.71
CA GLY A 112 6.55 -2.30 4.23
C GLY A 112 7.14 -1.98 2.85
N PHE A 113 6.30 -1.66 1.86
CA PHE A 113 6.78 -1.24 0.54
C PHE A 113 7.57 0.07 0.60
N ALA A 114 7.09 1.06 1.35
CA ALA A 114 7.80 2.33 1.55
C ALA A 114 9.18 2.08 2.14
N ASN A 115 9.29 1.30 3.23
CA ASN A 115 10.58 0.94 3.80
C ASN A 115 11.48 0.19 2.82
N ALA A 116 10.95 -0.76 2.06
CA ALA A 116 11.75 -1.59 1.17
C ALA A 116 12.25 -0.84 -0.09
N ILE A 117 11.47 0.11 -0.61
CA ILE A 117 11.69 0.72 -1.94
C ILE A 117 12.00 2.22 -1.88
N LEU A 118 11.35 2.99 -1.01
CA LEU A 118 11.46 4.45 -1.01
C LEU A 118 12.92 4.94 -0.92
N PRO A 119 13.77 4.47 0.01
CA PRO A 119 15.15 4.95 0.08
C PRO A 119 15.96 4.60 -1.17
N LEU A 120 15.65 3.48 -1.83
CA LEU A 120 16.28 3.10 -3.10
C LEU A 120 15.89 4.08 -4.21
N GLN A 121 14.60 4.41 -4.31
CA GLN A 121 14.08 5.31 -5.34
C GLN A 121 14.63 6.73 -5.26
N ILE A 122 14.97 7.20 -4.06
CA ILE A 122 15.53 8.54 -3.86
C ILE A 122 17.05 8.58 -3.72
N GLY A 123 17.71 7.42 -3.71
CA GLY A 123 19.17 7.33 -3.55
C GLY A 123 19.67 7.58 -2.13
N ALA A 124 18.79 7.45 -1.13
CA ALA A 124 19.15 7.58 0.27
C ALA A 124 19.82 6.29 0.78
N PRO A 125 20.84 6.39 1.67
CA PRO A 125 21.53 5.21 2.21
C PRO A 125 20.68 4.42 3.22
N ASP A 126 19.78 5.09 3.93
CA ASP A 126 18.80 4.55 4.87
C ASP A 126 17.66 5.59 5.05
N VAL A 127 16.69 5.33 5.93
CA VAL A 127 15.70 6.33 6.36
C VAL A 127 16.29 7.34 7.36
N ALA A 128 15.63 8.50 7.53
CA ALA A 128 16.10 9.60 8.37
C ALA A 128 16.27 9.24 9.84
N PHE A 129 15.36 8.44 10.39
CA PHE A 129 15.39 7.98 11.78
C PHE A 129 15.34 6.45 11.86
N PRO A 130 16.46 5.73 11.62
CA PRO A 130 16.46 4.26 11.52
C PRO A 130 15.97 3.52 12.78
N ARG A 131 16.24 4.05 13.97
CA ARG A 131 15.76 3.45 15.24
C ARG A 131 14.28 3.73 15.50
N LEU A 132 13.80 4.93 15.13
CA LEU A 132 12.39 5.26 15.21
C LEU A 132 11.58 4.37 14.27
N ASN A 133 12.14 4.07 13.11
CA ASN A 133 11.56 3.14 12.13
C ASN A 133 11.37 1.73 12.70
N ALA A 134 12.39 1.21 13.40
CA ALA A 134 12.29 -0.08 14.08
C ALA A 134 11.26 -0.02 15.22
N PHE A 135 11.23 1.06 16.00
CA PHE A 135 10.25 1.25 17.06
C PHE A 135 8.81 1.30 16.54
N ALA A 136 8.57 1.99 15.42
CA ALA A 136 7.28 2.03 14.74
C ALA A 136 6.78 0.65 14.32
N LEU A 137 7.67 -0.22 13.81
CA LEU A 137 7.36 -1.62 13.49
C LEU A 137 6.92 -2.38 14.74
N TRP A 138 7.64 -2.25 15.84
CA TRP A 138 7.32 -2.99 17.07
C TRP A 138 6.00 -2.54 17.69
N LEU A 139 5.69 -1.23 17.68
CA LEU A 139 4.37 -0.73 18.10
C LEU A 139 3.24 -1.34 17.26
N PHE A 140 3.44 -1.44 15.95
CA PHE A 140 2.48 -2.12 15.07
C PHE A 140 2.32 -3.60 15.42
N ILE A 141 3.42 -4.37 15.51
CA ILE A 141 3.36 -5.81 15.78
C ILE A 141 2.70 -6.08 17.13
N PHE A 142 3.17 -5.43 18.20
CA PHE A 142 2.61 -5.66 19.53
C PHE A 142 1.18 -5.14 19.67
N GLY A 143 0.87 -3.98 19.09
CA GLY A 143 -0.51 -3.46 19.05
C GLY A 143 -1.46 -4.42 18.34
N SER A 144 -1.04 -4.97 17.20
CA SER A 144 -1.85 -5.93 16.43
C SER A 144 -2.04 -7.25 17.16
N VAL A 145 -0.99 -7.77 17.81
CA VAL A 145 -1.08 -8.98 18.63
C VAL A 145 -2.02 -8.76 19.83
N ILE A 146 -1.95 -7.60 20.50
CA ILE A 146 -2.86 -7.26 21.61
C ILE A 146 -4.32 -7.26 21.14
N ALA A 147 -4.63 -6.63 20.00
CA ALA A 147 -5.98 -6.61 19.47
C ALA A 147 -6.49 -8.01 19.07
N VAL A 148 -5.65 -8.84 18.45
CA VAL A 148 -6.01 -10.23 18.10
C VAL A 148 -6.13 -11.14 19.32
N ALA A 149 -5.37 -10.85 20.39
CA ALA A 149 -5.47 -11.59 21.66
C ALA A 149 -6.85 -11.51 22.31
N GLY A 150 -7.75 -10.63 21.84
CA GLY A 150 -9.17 -10.67 22.20
C GLY A 150 -9.81 -12.05 22.06
N PHE A 151 -9.44 -12.83 21.04
CA PHE A 151 -9.93 -14.20 20.83
C PHE A 151 -9.49 -15.18 21.93
N LEU A 152 -8.46 -14.85 22.71
CA LEU A 152 -7.99 -15.68 23.84
C LEU A 152 -8.76 -15.37 25.13
N THR A 153 -9.60 -14.34 25.14
CA THR A 153 -10.42 -14.00 26.32
C THR A 153 -11.68 -14.87 26.38
N PRO A 154 -12.25 -15.12 27.57
CA PRO A 154 -13.41 -16.01 27.70
C PRO A 154 -14.66 -15.51 26.94
N GLN A 155 -14.80 -14.20 26.77
CA GLN A 155 -15.90 -13.58 26.02
C GLN A 155 -15.57 -13.37 24.53
N GLY A 156 -14.34 -13.66 24.12
CA GLY A 156 -13.88 -13.49 22.74
C GLY A 156 -13.49 -12.05 22.38
N ALA A 157 -13.30 -11.81 21.08
CA ALA A 157 -12.81 -10.55 20.54
C ALA A 157 -13.90 -9.45 20.49
N ALA A 158 -13.57 -8.28 19.95
CA ALA A 158 -14.54 -7.22 19.72
C ALA A 158 -15.63 -7.66 18.74
N ALA A 159 -16.92 -7.38 19.05
CA ALA A 159 -18.08 -7.84 18.27
C ALA A 159 -18.98 -6.69 17.72
N PHE A 160 -18.50 -5.44 17.76
CA PHE A 160 -19.31 -4.25 17.46
C PHE A 160 -19.08 -3.67 16.04
N GLY A 161 -18.33 -4.37 15.20
CA GLY A 161 -17.87 -3.93 13.87
C GLY A 161 -16.65 -3.02 13.93
N TRP A 162 -15.83 -2.99 12.87
CA TRP A 162 -14.57 -2.23 12.87
C TRP A 162 -14.76 -0.70 13.02
N PHE A 163 -15.97 -0.20 12.78
CA PHE A 163 -16.37 1.20 12.98
C PHE A 163 -16.55 1.59 14.45
N ALA A 164 -16.77 0.60 15.33
CA ALA A 164 -16.93 0.78 16.76
C ALA A 164 -17.89 1.89 17.20
N TYR A 165 -19.10 1.95 16.63
CA TYR A 165 -20.10 2.93 17.05
C TYR A 165 -20.39 2.80 18.56
N GLN A 166 -20.12 3.87 19.30
CA GLN A 166 -19.99 3.85 20.76
C GLN A 166 -21.24 3.39 21.54
N PRO A 167 -22.48 3.64 21.09
CA PRO A 167 -23.65 3.04 21.74
C PRO A 167 -23.58 1.52 21.82
N LEU A 168 -22.99 0.85 20.82
CA LEU A 168 -22.81 -0.60 20.81
C LEU A 168 -21.45 -1.00 21.42
N ALA A 169 -20.40 -0.24 21.11
CA ALA A 169 -19.03 -0.52 21.52
C ALA A 169 -18.71 -0.14 22.98
N GLY A 170 -19.65 0.46 23.72
CA GLY A 170 -19.52 0.77 25.14
C GLY A 170 -19.58 -0.47 26.04
N ALA A 171 -19.21 -0.31 27.31
CA ALA A 171 -19.20 -1.41 28.28
C ALA A 171 -20.60 -1.97 28.57
N SER A 172 -21.66 -1.19 28.35
CA SER A 172 -23.05 -1.60 28.59
C SER A 172 -23.55 -2.66 27.61
N PHE A 173 -23.17 -2.56 26.32
CA PHE A 173 -23.67 -3.44 25.25
C PHE A 173 -22.61 -4.42 24.73
N SER A 174 -21.34 -4.08 24.83
CA SER A 174 -20.21 -4.96 24.52
C SER A 174 -19.29 -5.09 25.74
N PRO A 175 -19.76 -5.72 26.84
CA PRO A 175 -18.93 -5.95 28.02
C PRO A 175 -17.77 -6.90 27.70
N GLY A 176 -16.72 -6.86 28.52
CA GLY A 176 -15.59 -7.78 28.43
C GLY A 176 -14.28 -7.18 27.91
N ALA A 177 -13.23 -7.98 27.99
CA ALA A 177 -11.87 -7.53 27.72
C ALA A 177 -11.54 -7.39 26.23
N GLY A 178 -12.23 -8.11 25.33
CA GLY A 178 -11.97 -8.08 23.89
C GLY A 178 -12.03 -6.67 23.29
N GLY A 179 -13.05 -5.89 23.62
CA GLY A 179 -13.17 -4.48 23.19
C GLY A 179 -12.05 -3.58 23.74
N ASN A 180 -11.61 -3.82 24.98
CA ASN A 180 -10.53 -3.05 25.61
C ASN A 180 -9.18 -3.33 24.92
N LEU A 181 -8.90 -4.60 24.64
CA LEU A 181 -7.70 -5.04 23.92
C LEU A 181 -7.69 -4.49 22.48
N TRP A 182 -8.85 -4.47 21.81
CA TRP A 182 -9.00 -3.86 20.49
C TRP A 182 -8.63 -2.36 20.53
N MET A 183 -9.17 -1.59 21.48
CA MET A 183 -8.88 -0.16 21.60
C MET A 183 -7.41 0.10 21.92
N LEU A 184 -6.83 -0.59 22.91
CA LEU A 184 -5.43 -0.42 23.28
C LEU A 184 -4.48 -0.82 22.14
N GLY A 185 -4.76 -1.96 21.50
CA GLY A 185 -3.94 -2.49 20.41
C GLY A 185 -3.90 -1.57 19.19
N LEU A 186 -5.07 -1.06 18.78
CA LEU A 186 -5.15 -0.10 17.68
C LEU A 186 -4.56 1.27 18.04
N GLY A 187 -4.74 1.74 19.28
CA GLY A 187 -4.07 2.96 19.75
C GLY A 187 -2.55 2.85 19.64
N MET A 188 -1.98 1.74 20.12
CA MET A 188 -0.54 1.47 20.04
C MET A 188 -0.04 1.38 18.59
N SER A 189 -0.74 0.61 17.74
CA SER A 189 -0.39 0.47 16.33
C SER A 189 -0.48 1.81 15.57
N GLY A 190 -1.49 2.62 15.89
CA GLY A 190 -1.70 3.96 15.31
C GLY A 190 -0.52 4.90 15.58
N PHE A 191 0.03 4.89 16.80
CA PHE A 191 1.26 5.64 17.11
C PHE A 191 2.44 5.18 16.26
N GLY A 192 2.58 3.86 16.04
CA GLY A 192 3.59 3.32 15.12
C GLY A 192 3.47 3.93 13.71
N THR A 193 2.25 3.98 13.16
CA THR A 193 1.99 4.57 11.84
C THR A 193 2.34 6.07 11.78
N ILE A 194 2.00 6.85 12.81
CA ILE A 194 2.35 8.28 12.90
C ILE A 194 3.86 8.48 12.86
N LEU A 195 4.62 7.72 13.67
CA LEU A 195 6.08 7.81 13.73
C LEU A 195 6.72 7.41 12.40
N GLY A 196 6.18 6.39 11.73
CA GLY A 196 6.60 6.00 10.37
C GLY A 196 6.40 7.12 9.35
N ALA A 197 5.26 7.81 9.38
CA ALA A 197 4.97 8.91 8.47
C ALA A 197 5.93 10.10 8.66
N VAL A 198 6.25 10.49 9.90
CA VAL A 198 7.27 11.51 10.18
C VAL A 198 8.60 11.11 9.54
N ASN A 199 9.01 9.86 9.74
CA ASN A 199 10.27 9.35 9.21
C ASN A 199 10.31 9.38 7.67
N PHE A 200 9.25 8.92 6.99
CA PHE A 200 9.19 8.96 5.53
C PHE A 200 9.20 10.38 4.98
N ILE A 201 8.44 11.32 5.56
CA ILE A 201 8.47 12.73 5.14
C ILE A 201 9.87 13.31 5.28
N THR A 202 10.50 13.16 6.44
CA THR A 202 11.86 13.68 6.66
C THR A 202 12.85 13.06 5.69
N THR A 203 12.78 11.74 5.46
CA THR A 203 13.62 11.02 4.50
C THR A 203 13.47 11.60 3.09
N ILE A 204 12.23 11.75 2.62
CA ILE A 204 11.95 12.27 1.28
C ILE A 204 12.41 13.70 1.16
N ILE A 205 12.14 14.57 2.13
CA ILE A 205 12.43 16.00 2.02
C ILE A 205 13.94 16.29 2.09
N THR A 206 14.69 15.54 2.90
CA THR A 206 16.06 15.91 3.29
C THR A 206 17.17 15.00 2.74
N MET A 207 16.86 13.78 2.29
CA MET A 207 17.89 12.77 1.97
C MET A 207 17.94 12.34 0.49
N ARG A 208 17.27 13.05 -0.42
CA ARG A 208 17.32 12.73 -1.85
C ARG A 208 18.72 12.89 -2.41
N ALA A 209 19.06 12.03 -3.37
CA ALA A 209 20.30 12.10 -4.12
C ALA A 209 20.46 13.45 -4.86
N PRO A 210 21.70 13.96 -4.98
CA PRO A 210 21.98 15.17 -5.75
C PRO A 210 21.43 15.08 -7.18
N GLY A 211 20.75 16.14 -7.64
CA GLY A 211 20.11 16.20 -8.95
C GLY A 211 18.65 15.71 -8.98
N MET A 212 18.17 15.03 -7.93
CA MET A 212 16.77 14.67 -7.75
C MET A 212 15.97 15.82 -7.10
N THR A 213 15.34 16.63 -7.94
CA THR A 213 14.36 17.63 -7.50
C THR A 213 13.03 16.96 -7.15
N MET A 214 12.13 17.68 -6.48
CA MET A 214 10.76 17.19 -6.23
C MET A 214 10.07 16.73 -7.52
N TRP A 215 10.27 17.47 -8.62
CA TRP A 215 9.67 17.18 -9.91
C TRP A 215 10.36 16.07 -10.70
N ARG A 216 11.35 15.38 -10.13
CA ARG A 216 12.03 14.22 -10.72
C ARG A 216 11.93 12.95 -9.87
N MET A 217 11.14 12.98 -8.80
CA MET A 217 10.92 11.80 -7.96
C MET A 217 9.99 10.80 -8.65
N PRO A 218 10.16 9.48 -8.43
CA PRO A 218 9.20 8.48 -8.91
C PRO A 218 7.79 8.71 -8.32
N ILE A 219 6.75 8.24 -9.02
CA ILE A 219 5.36 8.45 -8.58
C ILE A 219 5.05 7.68 -7.29
N PHE A 220 5.66 6.51 -7.11
CA PHE A 220 5.56 5.78 -5.83
C PHE A 220 6.09 6.59 -4.64
N THR A 221 7.21 7.29 -4.84
CA THR A 221 7.80 8.18 -3.82
C THR A 221 6.89 9.39 -3.54
N TRP A 222 6.31 10.02 -4.57
CA TRP A 222 5.32 11.08 -4.40
C TRP A 222 4.09 10.63 -3.62
N ASN A 223 3.56 9.45 -3.94
CA ASN A 223 2.40 8.92 -3.23
C ASN A 223 2.77 8.55 -1.80
N THR A 224 3.98 8.04 -1.53
CA THR A 224 4.46 7.82 -0.16
C THR A 224 4.53 9.13 0.64
N LEU A 225 5.00 10.22 0.04
CA LEU A 225 5.03 11.54 0.67
C LEU A 225 3.61 12.00 1.04
N VAL A 226 2.69 11.97 0.09
CA VAL A 226 1.32 12.46 0.29
C VAL A 226 0.54 11.57 1.26
N THR A 227 0.69 10.25 1.17
CA THR A 227 0.16 9.30 2.14
C THR A 227 0.67 9.59 3.55
N SER A 228 1.97 9.88 3.71
CA SER A 228 2.53 10.22 5.01
C SER A 228 1.97 11.53 5.56
N ILE A 229 1.70 12.52 4.70
CA ILE A 229 1.03 13.77 5.11
C ILE A 229 -0.41 13.49 5.57
N LEU A 230 -1.17 12.66 4.84
CA LEU A 230 -2.51 12.23 5.25
C LEU A 230 -2.49 11.51 6.60
N ILE A 231 -1.52 10.63 6.83
CA ILE A 231 -1.36 9.93 8.13
C ILE A 231 -1.24 10.95 9.27
N LEU A 232 -0.41 11.97 9.12
CA LEU A 232 -0.22 12.99 10.16
C LEU A 232 -1.47 13.83 10.42
N MET A 233 -2.37 13.97 9.44
CA MET A 233 -3.65 14.67 9.62
C MET A 233 -4.73 13.77 10.22
N ALA A 234 -4.77 12.49 9.88
CA ALA A 234 -5.88 11.59 10.21
C ALA A 234 -5.64 10.71 11.46
N PHE A 235 -4.47 10.10 11.59
CA PHE A 235 -4.21 9.12 12.65
C PHE A 235 -4.21 9.71 14.07
N PRO A 236 -3.73 10.96 14.31
CA PRO A 236 -3.86 11.57 15.63
C PRO A 236 -5.32 11.69 16.10
N VAL A 237 -6.27 11.94 15.18
CA VAL A 237 -7.70 12.01 15.49
C VAL A 237 -8.23 10.65 15.93
N LEU A 238 -7.82 9.57 15.23
CA LEU A 238 -8.17 8.21 15.66
C LEU A 238 -7.58 7.88 17.03
N ALA A 239 -6.30 8.21 17.25
CA ALA A 239 -5.64 7.92 18.52
C ALA A 239 -6.36 8.62 19.68
N ALA A 240 -6.72 9.90 19.51
CA ALA A 240 -7.53 10.63 20.49
C ALA A 240 -8.90 9.97 20.70
N ALA A 241 -9.60 9.61 19.61
CA ALA A 241 -10.93 9.02 19.70
C ALA A 241 -10.93 7.65 20.39
N ILE A 242 -10.01 6.76 20.02
CA ILE A 242 -9.89 5.41 20.61
C ILE A 242 -9.46 5.48 22.06
N LEU A 243 -8.54 6.38 22.44
CA LEU A 243 -8.14 6.54 23.84
C LEU A 243 -9.28 7.10 24.70
N ALA A 244 -10.07 8.05 24.16
CA ALA A 244 -11.28 8.53 24.82
C ALA A 244 -12.32 7.40 24.97
N ALA A 245 -12.51 6.55 23.96
CA ALA A 245 -13.42 5.40 24.06
C ALA A 245 -12.92 4.35 25.06
N GLY A 246 -11.59 4.16 25.15
CA GLY A 246 -10.98 3.33 26.19
C GLY A 246 -11.23 3.90 27.59
N ALA A 247 -11.15 5.23 27.75
CA ALA A 247 -11.47 5.91 29.00
C ALA A 247 -12.98 5.78 29.34
N ASP A 248 -13.89 5.89 28.38
CA ASP A 248 -15.32 5.64 28.61
C ASP A 248 -15.58 4.23 29.11
N ARG A 249 -14.92 3.23 28.52
CA ARG A 249 -15.09 1.82 28.90
C ARG A 249 -14.48 1.46 30.25
N VAL A 250 -13.34 2.05 30.61
CA VAL A 250 -12.54 1.63 31.77
C VAL A 250 -12.65 2.59 32.95
N LEU A 251 -12.72 3.89 32.69
CA LEU A 251 -12.71 4.95 33.70
C LEU A 251 -14.09 5.60 33.91
N GLY A 252 -15.05 5.34 33.03
CA GLY A 252 -16.37 5.98 33.08
C GLY A 252 -16.32 7.46 32.76
N ALA A 253 -15.61 7.84 31.69
CA ALA A 253 -15.39 9.24 31.33
C ALA A 253 -16.61 9.94 30.67
N HIS A 254 -17.63 9.20 30.23
CA HIS A 254 -18.91 9.70 29.66
C HIS A 254 -18.76 10.64 28.45
N ILE A 255 -17.68 10.51 27.66
CA ILE A 255 -17.40 11.36 26.50
C ILE A 255 -18.34 11.04 25.34
N TYR A 256 -18.54 9.75 25.04
CA TYR A 256 -19.34 9.27 23.91
C TYR A 256 -20.76 8.86 24.29
N ASP A 257 -21.23 9.26 25.48
CA ASP A 257 -22.59 9.02 25.92
C ASP A 257 -23.63 9.64 24.97
N PRO A 258 -24.73 8.94 24.66
CA PRO A 258 -25.77 9.48 23.78
C PRO A 258 -26.37 10.79 24.27
N ALA A 259 -26.50 10.96 25.58
CA ALA A 259 -27.05 12.17 26.20
C ALA A 259 -26.20 13.43 25.96
N ASN A 260 -24.90 13.26 25.70
CA ASN A 260 -23.95 14.37 25.48
C ASN A 260 -23.70 14.62 23.98
N GLY A 261 -24.47 13.99 23.08
CA GLY A 261 -24.22 14.02 21.63
C GLY A 261 -23.04 13.12 21.19
N GLY A 262 -22.56 12.25 22.09
CA GLY A 262 -21.37 11.43 21.90
C GLY A 262 -21.44 10.46 20.72
N VAL A 263 -22.63 10.04 20.31
CA VAL A 263 -22.83 9.16 19.15
C VAL A 263 -22.32 9.81 17.87
N LEU A 264 -22.78 11.04 17.59
CA LEU A 264 -22.37 11.77 16.39
C LEU A 264 -20.94 12.30 16.51
N LEU A 265 -20.50 12.64 17.73
CA LEU A 265 -19.10 13.00 17.99
C LEU A 265 -18.16 11.86 17.57
N TRP A 266 -18.44 10.62 17.99
CA TRP A 266 -17.65 9.46 17.54
C TRP A 266 -17.68 9.32 16.03
N GLN A 267 -18.86 9.37 15.40
CA GLN A 267 -18.96 9.19 13.95
C GLN A 267 -18.15 10.23 13.18
N HIS A 268 -18.22 11.51 13.56
CA HIS A 268 -17.42 12.54 12.91
C HIS A 268 -15.92 12.31 13.11
N LEU A 269 -15.45 12.01 14.32
CA LEU A 269 -14.02 11.77 14.58
C LEU A 269 -13.52 10.52 13.87
N PHE A 270 -14.27 9.42 13.97
CA PHE A 270 -13.93 8.15 13.37
C PHE A 270 -13.88 8.26 11.85
N TRP A 271 -14.89 8.87 11.21
CA TRP A 271 -14.90 9.00 9.76
C TRP A 271 -13.92 10.07 9.25
N PHE A 272 -13.65 11.13 10.02
CA PHE A 272 -12.58 12.08 9.70
C PHE A 272 -11.21 11.39 9.64
N PHE A 273 -11.01 10.34 10.44
CA PHE A 273 -9.90 9.41 10.24
C PHE A 273 -10.14 8.45 9.05
N GLY A 274 -11.27 7.77 9.06
CA GLY A 274 -11.52 6.57 8.25
C GLY A 274 -11.56 6.85 6.76
N HIS A 275 -12.09 8.00 6.36
CA HIS A 275 -12.12 8.36 4.95
C HIS A 275 -10.72 8.74 4.40
N PRO A 276 -9.90 9.55 5.09
CA PRO A 276 -8.49 9.65 4.76
C PRO A 276 -7.71 8.35 4.80
N GLU A 277 -8.03 7.44 5.72
CA GLU A 277 -7.41 6.11 5.78
C GLU A 277 -7.56 5.38 4.44
N VAL A 278 -8.74 5.39 3.84
CA VAL A 278 -8.94 4.63 2.59
C VAL A 278 -8.06 5.15 1.44
N TYR A 279 -7.66 6.43 1.49
CA TYR A 279 -6.68 6.99 0.56
C TYR A 279 -5.22 6.76 1.00
N ILE A 280 -4.95 6.69 2.29
CA ILE A 280 -3.65 6.26 2.83
C ILE A 280 -3.32 4.86 2.33
N ILE A 281 -4.30 3.95 2.28
CA ILE A 281 -4.14 2.60 1.72
C ILE A 281 -4.27 2.53 0.19
N ALA A 282 -4.80 3.56 -0.50
CA ALA A 282 -4.95 3.51 -1.95
C ALA A 282 -3.75 4.12 -2.70
N LEU A 283 -3.34 5.33 -2.30
CA LEU A 283 -2.34 6.11 -3.02
C LEU A 283 -0.99 5.39 -3.21
N PRO A 284 -0.40 4.70 -2.22
CA PRO A 284 0.88 4.03 -2.42
C PRO A 284 0.81 2.95 -3.50
N PHE A 285 -0.32 2.24 -3.59
CA PHE A 285 -0.53 1.17 -4.55
C PHE A 285 -0.82 1.70 -5.96
N PHE A 286 -1.48 2.86 -6.07
CA PHE A 286 -1.48 3.64 -7.32
C PHE A 286 -0.04 3.98 -7.74
N GLY A 287 0.83 4.23 -6.76
CA GLY A 287 2.25 4.45 -6.98
C GLY A 287 2.95 3.21 -7.55
N ILE A 288 2.73 2.04 -6.95
CA ILE A 288 3.28 0.76 -7.42
C ILE A 288 2.90 0.53 -8.89
N VAL A 289 1.61 0.65 -9.20
CA VAL A 289 1.10 0.45 -10.57
C VAL A 289 1.66 1.50 -11.54
N SER A 290 1.85 2.74 -11.09
CA SER A 290 2.52 3.80 -11.85
C SER A 290 4.01 3.54 -12.13
N GLU A 291 4.70 2.71 -11.33
CA GLU A 291 6.06 2.26 -11.63
C GLU A 291 6.07 1.09 -12.62
N ILE A 292 5.04 0.23 -12.59
CA ILE A 292 4.95 -0.97 -13.42
C ILE A 292 4.58 -0.63 -14.87
N PHE A 293 3.55 0.20 -15.09
CA PHE A 293 3.07 0.49 -16.45
C PHE A 293 4.17 0.99 -17.41
N PRO A 294 5.04 1.94 -17.03
CA PRO A 294 6.10 2.44 -17.92
C PRO A 294 7.10 1.36 -18.34
N VAL A 295 7.44 0.44 -17.43
CA VAL A 295 8.43 -0.62 -17.68
C VAL A 295 7.90 -1.61 -18.71
N PHE A 296 6.69 -2.13 -18.48
CA PHE A 296 6.11 -3.14 -19.37
C PHE A 296 5.47 -2.56 -20.64
N SER A 297 5.22 -1.25 -20.69
CA SER A 297 4.81 -0.54 -21.92
C SER A 297 5.98 0.05 -22.71
N ARG A 298 7.20 0.01 -22.15
CA ARG A 298 8.44 0.57 -22.73
C ARG A 298 8.31 2.06 -23.10
N LYS A 299 7.60 2.82 -22.26
CA LYS A 299 7.25 4.23 -22.50
C LYS A 299 7.25 5.01 -21.20
N PRO A 300 7.61 6.31 -21.18
CA PRO A 300 7.43 7.14 -19.99
C PRO A 300 5.98 7.17 -19.50
N ILE A 301 5.80 7.40 -18.20
CA ILE A 301 4.47 7.61 -17.61
C ILE A 301 3.81 8.81 -18.27
N PHE A 302 2.64 8.60 -18.88
CA PHE A 302 1.93 9.67 -19.56
C PHE A 302 1.38 10.67 -18.54
N GLY A 303 1.74 11.95 -18.70
CA GLY A 303 1.28 13.03 -17.83
C GLY A 303 1.80 12.94 -16.39
N TYR A 304 3.11 12.72 -16.21
CA TYR A 304 3.76 12.68 -14.90
C TYR A 304 3.32 13.83 -13.95
N LYS A 305 3.39 15.09 -14.40
CA LYS A 305 2.96 16.24 -13.59
C LYS A 305 1.47 16.19 -13.24
N THR A 306 0.64 15.76 -14.20
CA THR A 306 -0.79 15.58 -14.01
C THR A 306 -1.08 14.53 -12.92
N LEU A 307 -0.34 13.42 -12.90
CA LEU A 307 -0.44 12.42 -11.84
C LEU A 307 -0.09 12.97 -10.46
N VAL A 308 0.97 13.79 -10.37
CA VAL A 308 1.37 14.43 -9.11
C VAL A 308 0.30 15.40 -8.61
N TYR A 309 -0.21 16.28 -9.48
CA TYR A 309 -1.30 17.19 -9.11
C TYR A 309 -2.58 16.44 -8.72
N ALA A 310 -2.91 15.35 -9.42
CA ALA A 310 -4.04 14.50 -9.05
C ALA A 310 -3.85 13.83 -7.67
N THR A 311 -2.63 13.41 -7.31
CA THR A 311 -2.34 12.89 -5.96
C THR A 311 -2.58 13.97 -4.89
N ILE A 312 -2.08 15.19 -5.12
CA ILE A 312 -2.24 16.31 -4.17
C ILE A 312 -3.72 16.68 -4.01
N ALA A 313 -4.46 16.75 -5.13
CA ALA A 313 -5.89 17.05 -5.12
C ALA A 313 -6.70 15.99 -4.34
N ILE A 314 -6.40 14.71 -4.53
CA ILE A 314 -7.05 13.62 -3.76
C ILE A 314 -6.80 13.82 -2.28
N ALA A 315 -5.57 14.10 -1.86
CA ALA A 315 -5.27 14.27 -0.44
C ALA A 315 -5.97 15.48 0.19
N ALA A 316 -6.02 16.61 -0.51
CA ALA A 316 -6.72 17.80 -0.04
C ALA A 316 -8.24 17.56 0.08
N LEU A 317 -8.84 16.88 -0.90
CA LEU A 317 -10.26 16.58 -0.87
C LEU A 317 -10.60 15.49 0.16
N SER A 318 -9.72 14.49 0.33
CA SER A 318 -9.91 13.36 1.22
C SER A 318 -10.19 13.77 2.67
N VAL A 319 -9.52 14.80 3.19
CA VAL A 319 -9.78 15.34 4.54
C VAL A 319 -11.08 16.14 4.65
N SER A 320 -11.75 16.44 3.53
CA SER A 320 -12.93 17.31 3.46
C SER A 320 -14.27 16.59 3.19
N VAL A 321 -14.26 15.26 3.01
CA VAL A 321 -15.45 14.51 2.53
C VAL A 321 -15.97 13.44 3.50
N TRP A 322 -15.37 13.30 4.68
CA TRP A 322 -15.56 12.15 5.56
C TRP A 322 -17.02 11.78 5.87
N ALA A 323 -17.89 12.78 5.96
CA ALA A 323 -19.25 12.57 6.43
C ALA A 323 -20.18 11.96 5.38
N HIS A 324 -19.68 11.58 4.19
CA HIS A 324 -20.48 10.76 3.28
C HIS A 324 -20.82 9.37 3.83
N HIS A 325 -20.06 8.89 4.82
CA HIS A 325 -20.38 7.65 5.52
C HIS A 325 -21.54 7.80 6.51
N MET A 326 -22.09 9.01 6.64
CA MET A 326 -23.09 9.38 7.64
C MET A 326 -24.40 9.87 6.99
N TYR A 327 -24.60 9.67 5.68
CA TYR A 327 -25.79 10.19 4.99
C TYR A 327 -27.11 9.75 5.64
N VAL A 328 -27.23 8.48 6.01
CA VAL A 328 -28.43 7.93 6.64
C VAL A 328 -28.65 8.38 8.09
N THR A 329 -27.72 9.12 8.70
CA THR A 329 -27.89 9.63 10.07
C THR A 329 -28.85 10.82 10.14
N GLY A 330 -29.08 11.51 9.03
CA GLY A 330 -29.84 12.76 9.00
C GLY A 330 -29.15 13.96 9.69
N ALA A 331 -27.89 13.82 10.09
CA ALA A 331 -27.17 14.78 10.93
C ALA A 331 -25.98 15.47 10.23
N VAL A 332 -25.96 15.50 8.90
CA VAL A 332 -24.84 16.04 8.12
C VAL A 332 -25.32 16.96 7.00
N LEU A 333 -24.47 17.88 6.55
CA LEU A 333 -24.76 18.79 5.44
C LEU A 333 -24.68 18.04 4.09
N LEU A 334 -25.75 17.34 3.73
CA LEU A 334 -25.80 16.43 2.58
C LEU A 334 -25.28 17.05 1.26
N PRO A 335 -25.69 18.27 0.83
CA PRO A 335 -25.26 18.80 -0.46
C PRO A 335 -23.75 19.05 -0.54
N PHE A 336 -23.14 19.48 0.57
CA PHE A 336 -21.70 19.73 0.64
C PHE A 336 -20.91 18.42 0.49
N PHE A 337 -21.22 17.43 1.33
CA PHE A 337 -20.48 16.16 1.33
C PHE A 337 -20.73 15.36 0.05
N SER A 338 -21.93 15.42 -0.53
CA SER A 338 -22.24 14.82 -1.84
C SER A 338 -21.39 15.42 -2.95
N LEU A 339 -21.41 16.75 -3.10
CA LEU A 339 -20.65 17.44 -4.15
C LEU A 339 -19.15 17.17 -4.02
N MET A 340 -18.61 17.32 -2.81
CA MET A 340 -17.18 17.13 -2.58
C MET A 340 -16.74 15.68 -2.79
N THR A 341 -17.58 14.70 -2.44
CA THR A 341 -17.29 13.27 -2.69
C THR A 341 -17.28 12.98 -4.20
N MET A 342 -18.25 13.50 -4.95
CA MET A 342 -18.25 13.38 -6.42
C MET A 342 -17.01 14.04 -7.03
N LEU A 343 -16.54 15.16 -6.48
CA LEU A 343 -15.36 15.86 -6.96
C LEU A 343 -14.08 15.02 -6.85
N ILE A 344 -13.96 14.11 -5.88
CA ILE A 344 -12.79 13.21 -5.76
C ILE A 344 -12.71 12.20 -6.90
N ALA A 345 -13.84 11.85 -7.52
CA ALA A 345 -13.84 10.96 -8.68
C ALA A 345 -13.05 11.58 -9.86
N VAL A 346 -12.96 12.91 -9.95
CA VAL A 346 -12.25 13.62 -11.04
C VAL A 346 -10.74 13.36 -11.03
N PRO A 347 -9.96 13.69 -9.99
CA PRO A 347 -8.52 13.41 -9.98
C PRO A 347 -8.22 11.91 -10.03
N THR A 348 -9.10 11.06 -9.50
CA THR A 348 -8.99 9.61 -9.65
C THR A 348 -9.16 9.17 -11.11
N GLY A 349 -10.16 9.70 -11.81
CA GLY A 349 -10.37 9.47 -13.24
C GLY A 349 -9.19 9.92 -14.09
N VAL A 350 -8.60 11.08 -13.77
CA VAL A 350 -7.37 11.57 -14.40
C VAL A 350 -6.25 10.53 -14.32
N LYS A 351 -6.02 9.91 -13.15
CA LYS A 351 -5.02 8.84 -12.98
C LYS A 351 -5.30 7.63 -13.88
N ILE A 352 -6.56 7.21 -13.97
CA ILE A 352 -6.98 6.11 -14.85
C ILE A 352 -6.62 6.41 -16.31
N PHE A 353 -6.94 7.61 -16.80
CA PHE A 353 -6.57 8.02 -18.16
C PHE A 353 -5.06 8.17 -18.34
N ASN A 354 -4.32 8.58 -17.30
CA ASN A 354 -2.86 8.62 -17.36
C ASN A 354 -2.26 7.21 -17.54
N TRP A 355 -2.76 6.21 -16.83
CA TRP A 355 -2.33 4.82 -16.98
C TRP A 355 -2.68 4.26 -18.36
N ILE A 356 -3.90 4.49 -18.86
CA ILE A 356 -4.29 4.10 -20.22
C ILE A 356 -3.40 4.77 -21.26
N GLY A 357 -3.13 6.08 -21.12
CA GLY A 357 -2.24 6.83 -21.99
C GLY A 357 -0.77 6.37 -21.96
N THR A 358 -0.34 5.76 -20.84
CA THR A 358 0.99 5.15 -20.70
C THR A 358 1.09 3.86 -21.52
N MET A 359 0.04 3.03 -21.50
CA MET A 359 -0.02 1.82 -22.31
C MET A 359 -0.27 2.12 -23.79
N TRP A 360 -1.01 3.20 -24.09
CA TRP A 360 -1.36 3.60 -25.45
C TRP A 360 -0.12 3.85 -26.32
N ARG A 361 -0.04 3.16 -27.46
CA ARG A 361 1.11 3.14 -28.38
C ARG A 361 2.43 2.69 -27.72
N GLY A 362 2.36 2.03 -26.57
CA GLY A 362 3.50 1.31 -25.99
C GLY A 362 3.64 -0.08 -26.61
N SER A 363 4.83 -0.67 -26.46
CA SER A 363 5.05 -2.08 -26.76
C SER A 363 4.80 -2.87 -25.49
N VAL A 364 3.56 -3.31 -25.29
CA VAL A 364 3.10 -3.93 -24.04
C VAL A 364 3.44 -5.41 -24.01
N THR A 365 4.07 -5.88 -22.92
CA THR A 365 4.21 -7.31 -22.60
C THR A 365 3.47 -7.65 -21.30
N PHE A 366 2.97 -8.88 -21.21
CA PHE A 366 2.01 -9.32 -20.19
C PHE A 366 2.65 -10.29 -19.18
N GLU A 367 3.83 -9.96 -18.70
CA GLU A 367 4.43 -10.62 -17.54
C GLU A 367 3.55 -10.41 -16.29
N THR A 368 3.75 -11.25 -15.28
CA THR A 368 2.89 -11.32 -14.10
C THR A 368 2.63 -9.96 -13.42
N PRO A 369 3.63 -9.07 -13.19
CA PRO A 369 3.37 -7.75 -12.61
C PRO A 369 2.36 -6.92 -13.42
N MET A 370 2.47 -6.95 -14.75
CA MET A 370 1.58 -6.22 -15.65
C MET A 370 0.16 -6.79 -15.63
N LEU A 371 0.00 -8.12 -15.57
CA LEU A 371 -1.32 -8.76 -15.44
C LEU A 371 -2.04 -8.31 -14.17
N PHE A 372 -1.34 -8.31 -13.03
CA PHE A 372 -1.92 -7.84 -11.77
C PHE A 372 -2.23 -6.34 -11.80
N SER A 373 -1.41 -5.50 -12.44
CA SER A 373 -1.73 -4.08 -12.65
C SER A 373 -2.96 -3.86 -13.53
N LEU A 374 -3.19 -4.72 -14.52
CA LEU A 374 -4.42 -4.69 -15.33
C LEU A 374 -5.64 -5.19 -14.56
N GLY A 375 -5.48 -6.23 -13.75
CA GLY A 375 -6.52 -6.71 -12.83
C GLY A 375 -6.95 -5.62 -11.85
N PHE A 376 -5.98 -4.92 -11.26
CA PHE A 376 -6.22 -3.69 -10.49
C PHE A 376 -7.05 -2.68 -11.30
N LEU A 377 -6.61 -2.33 -12.52
CA LEU A 377 -7.27 -1.29 -13.32
C LEU A 377 -8.74 -1.64 -13.59
N VAL A 378 -9.02 -2.89 -13.95
CA VAL A 378 -10.39 -3.37 -14.22
C VAL A 378 -11.25 -3.34 -12.97
N SER A 379 -10.80 -3.96 -11.88
CA SER A 379 -11.57 -4.01 -10.63
C SER A 379 -11.76 -2.63 -10.02
N PHE A 380 -10.73 -1.78 -10.04
CA PHE A 380 -10.80 -0.43 -9.49
C PHE A 380 -11.76 0.46 -10.29
N VAL A 381 -11.83 0.33 -11.62
CA VAL A 381 -12.82 1.07 -12.43
C VAL A 381 -14.24 0.66 -12.05
N PHE A 382 -14.53 -0.64 -11.93
CA PHE A 382 -15.86 -1.09 -11.48
C PHE A 382 -16.20 -0.61 -10.07
N GLY A 383 -15.23 -0.63 -9.14
CA GLY A 383 -15.40 -0.07 -7.80
C GLY A 383 -15.62 1.44 -7.80
N GLY A 384 -14.88 2.17 -8.63
CA GLY A 384 -15.01 3.63 -8.75
C GLY A 384 -16.39 4.05 -9.26
N LEU A 385 -16.94 3.31 -10.24
CA LEU A 385 -18.29 3.56 -10.77
C LEU A 385 -19.37 3.40 -9.68
N THR A 386 -19.26 2.37 -8.84
CA THR A 386 -20.19 2.17 -7.72
C THR A 386 -19.98 3.18 -6.60
N GLY A 387 -18.77 3.74 -6.46
CA GLY A 387 -18.49 4.84 -5.53
C GLY A 387 -19.22 6.13 -5.90
N VAL A 388 -19.35 6.45 -7.18
CA VAL A 388 -20.12 7.62 -7.64
C VAL A 388 -21.62 7.44 -7.34
N ILE A 389 -22.13 6.21 -7.39
CA ILE A 389 -23.51 5.88 -6.97
C ILE A 389 -23.69 6.18 -5.48
N LEU A 390 -22.78 5.68 -4.62
CA LEU A 390 -22.80 5.90 -3.18
C LEU A 390 -22.55 7.35 -2.76
N ALA A 391 -21.87 8.14 -3.60
CA ALA A 391 -21.67 9.56 -3.34
C ALA A 391 -22.98 10.37 -3.38
N SER A 392 -24.06 9.82 -3.96
CA SER A 392 -25.36 10.46 -4.12
C SER A 392 -26.34 10.06 -3.00
N PRO A 393 -26.73 10.98 -2.08
CA PRO A 393 -27.61 10.63 -0.96
C PRO A 393 -28.95 9.96 -1.35
N PRO A 394 -29.67 10.38 -2.42
CA PRO A 394 -30.91 9.71 -2.83
C PRO A 394 -30.72 8.24 -3.21
N LEU A 395 -29.55 7.88 -3.74
CA LEU A 395 -29.21 6.49 -4.05
C LEU A 395 -28.69 5.77 -2.82
N ASP A 396 -27.79 6.41 -2.07
CA ASP A 396 -27.19 5.85 -0.85
C ASP A 396 -28.25 5.48 0.19
N PHE A 397 -29.31 6.27 0.38
CA PHE A 397 -30.35 5.95 1.38
C PHE A 397 -30.96 4.55 1.23
N ALA A 398 -31.04 4.01 0.01
CA ALA A 398 -31.58 2.67 -0.23
C ALA A 398 -30.55 1.54 -0.08
N ILE A 399 -29.26 1.85 -0.25
CA ILE A 399 -28.17 0.85 -0.33
C ILE A 399 -27.14 1.00 0.79
N SER A 400 -27.29 2.02 1.63
CA SER A 400 -26.45 2.24 2.80
C SER A 400 -26.57 1.03 3.72
N ASP A 401 -25.44 0.57 4.23
CA ASP A 401 -25.36 -0.63 5.07
C ASP A 401 -25.92 -1.93 4.44
N THR A 402 -26.10 -2.01 3.12
CA THR A 402 -26.38 -3.28 2.43
C THR A 402 -25.09 -3.93 1.91
N TYR A 403 -25.23 -5.13 1.32
CA TYR A 403 -24.13 -5.79 0.62
C TYR A 403 -23.59 -4.99 -0.57
N PHE A 404 -24.30 -3.97 -1.05
CA PHE A 404 -23.80 -3.10 -2.13
C PHE A 404 -22.57 -2.32 -1.66
N VAL A 405 -22.60 -1.77 -0.45
CA VAL A 405 -21.45 -1.07 0.15
C VAL A 405 -20.30 -2.04 0.41
N VAL A 406 -20.61 -3.29 0.82
CA VAL A 406 -19.60 -4.34 1.01
C VAL A 406 -18.90 -4.65 -0.31
N ALA A 407 -19.67 -4.86 -1.38
CA ALA A 407 -19.17 -5.13 -2.72
C ALA A 407 -18.34 -3.97 -3.26
N HIS A 408 -18.87 -2.74 -3.20
CA HIS A 408 -18.17 -1.52 -3.58
C HIS A 408 -16.80 -1.42 -2.89
N PHE A 409 -16.79 -1.54 -1.57
CA PHE A 409 -15.57 -1.39 -0.79
C PHE A 409 -14.54 -2.47 -1.12
N HIS A 410 -14.96 -3.72 -1.36
CA HIS A 410 -14.04 -4.77 -1.81
C HIS A 410 -13.53 -4.52 -3.23
N TYR A 411 -14.34 -4.06 -4.17
CA TYR A 411 -13.87 -3.67 -5.51
C TYR A 411 -12.84 -2.57 -5.49
N VAL A 412 -13.02 -1.57 -4.63
CA VAL A 412 -12.06 -0.47 -4.48
C VAL A 412 -10.81 -0.92 -3.73
N VAL A 413 -10.96 -1.48 -2.52
CA VAL A 413 -9.83 -1.77 -1.62
C VAL A 413 -9.12 -3.05 -2.00
N PHE A 414 -9.81 -4.15 -2.29
CA PHE A 414 -9.14 -5.39 -2.74
C PHE A 414 -8.49 -5.17 -4.10
N GLY A 415 -9.21 -4.49 -5.01
CA GLY A 415 -8.67 -4.02 -6.29
C GLY A 415 -7.37 -3.25 -6.10
N THR A 416 -7.40 -2.19 -5.29
CA THR A 416 -6.24 -1.32 -5.09
C THR A 416 -5.11 -1.98 -4.32
N VAL A 417 -5.41 -2.60 -3.18
CA VAL A 417 -4.39 -3.11 -2.26
C VAL A 417 -3.89 -4.46 -2.71
N VAL A 418 -4.76 -5.45 -2.93
CA VAL A 418 -4.34 -6.85 -3.11
C VAL A 418 -3.79 -7.10 -4.51
N PHE A 419 -4.45 -6.63 -5.57
CA PHE A 419 -3.89 -6.78 -6.92
C PHE A 419 -2.57 -6.03 -7.06
N ALA A 420 -2.50 -4.77 -6.61
CA ALA A 420 -1.25 -4.01 -6.70
C ALA A 420 -0.17 -4.51 -5.73
N MET A 421 -0.52 -5.09 -4.57
CA MET A 421 0.42 -5.80 -3.70
C MET A 421 1.10 -6.92 -4.46
N PHE A 422 0.32 -7.78 -5.12
CA PHE A 422 0.90 -8.87 -5.89
C PHE A 422 1.66 -8.34 -7.11
N ALA A 423 1.18 -7.30 -7.78
CA ALA A 423 1.93 -6.62 -8.83
C ALA A 423 3.32 -6.19 -8.31
N GLY A 424 3.37 -5.52 -7.16
CA GLY A 424 4.60 -5.09 -6.50
C GLY A 424 5.48 -6.25 -6.02
N PHE A 425 4.89 -7.32 -5.49
CA PHE A 425 5.61 -8.53 -5.11
C PHE A 425 6.28 -9.16 -6.31
N TYR A 426 5.56 -9.44 -7.39
CA TYR A 426 6.16 -10.00 -8.60
C TYR A 426 7.20 -9.05 -9.20
N PHE A 427 6.96 -7.73 -9.19
CA PHE A 427 7.87 -6.73 -9.76
C PHE A 427 9.18 -6.60 -8.99
N TRP A 428 9.13 -6.41 -7.67
CA TRP A 428 10.31 -6.18 -6.83
C TRP A 428 10.86 -7.45 -6.17
N TRP A 429 10.27 -8.64 -6.39
CA TRP A 429 10.82 -9.91 -5.90
C TRP A 429 12.31 -10.10 -6.21
N PRO A 430 12.77 -9.93 -7.47
CA PRO A 430 14.19 -10.06 -7.78
C PRO A 430 15.02 -8.97 -7.10
N LYS A 431 14.44 -7.79 -6.86
CA LYS A 431 15.13 -6.73 -6.14
C LYS A 431 15.39 -7.08 -4.68
N TRP A 432 14.43 -7.74 -4.02
CA TRP A 432 14.58 -8.12 -2.61
C TRP A 432 15.38 -9.40 -2.42
N THR A 433 15.19 -10.38 -3.29
CA THR A 433 15.70 -11.75 -3.08
C THR A 433 16.84 -12.13 -4.01
N GLY A 434 17.05 -11.38 -5.09
CA GLY A 434 18.00 -11.71 -6.15
C GLY A 434 17.54 -12.89 -7.01
N ARG A 435 16.27 -13.29 -6.98
CA ARG A 435 15.71 -14.38 -7.80
C ARG A 435 14.38 -13.96 -8.42
N MET A 436 14.11 -14.45 -9.62
CA MET A 436 12.81 -14.26 -10.28
C MET A 436 11.79 -15.27 -9.74
N LEU A 437 10.52 -14.87 -9.69
CA LEU A 437 9.41 -15.80 -9.53
C LEU A 437 9.12 -16.51 -10.86
N ASN A 438 8.40 -17.63 -10.80
CA ASN A 438 8.00 -18.39 -11.98
C ASN A 438 6.77 -17.76 -12.62
N GLU A 439 6.87 -17.34 -13.88
CA GLU A 439 5.78 -16.66 -14.60
C GLU A 439 4.54 -17.55 -14.79
N ARG A 440 4.70 -18.85 -15.07
CA ARG A 440 3.53 -19.74 -15.29
C ARG A 440 2.68 -19.87 -14.03
N LEU A 441 3.32 -20.07 -12.87
CA LEU A 441 2.63 -20.08 -11.59
C LEU A 441 2.05 -18.69 -11.23
N GLY A 442 2.73 -17.62 -11.63
CA GLY A 442 2.23 -16.25 -11.49
C GLY A 442 0.94 -16.00 -12.26
N VAL A 443 0.86 -16.46 -13.51
CA VAL A 443 -0.35 -16.38 -14.35
C VAL A 443 -1.49 -17.24 -13.78
N VAL A 444 -1.20 -18.45 -13.30
CA VAL A 444 -2.22 -19.30 -12.64
C VAL A 444 -2.77 -18.62 -11.38
N HIS A 445 -1.89 -18.06 -10.55
CA HIS A 445 -2.28 -17.28 -9.38
C HIS A 445 -3.17 -16.11 -9.77
N PHE A 446 -2.78 -15.32 -10.77
CA PHE A 446 -3.55 -14.19 -11.27
C PHE A 446 -4.98 -14.59 -11.65
N TRP A 447 -5.15 -15.61 -12.49
CA TRP A 447 -6.49 -15.98 -12.97
C TRP A 447 -7.39 -16.56 -11.89
N LEU A 448 -6.86 -17.38 -10.98
CA LEU A 448 -7.64 -17.87 -9.84
C LEU A 448 -8.08 -16.73 -8.94
N LEU A 449 -7.18 -15.79 -8.63
CA LEU A 449 -7.49 -14.62 -7.82
C LEU A 449 -8.51 -13.72 -8.53
N PHE A 450 -8.31 -13.42 -9.81
CA PHE A 450 -9.18 -12.55 -10.60
C PHE A 450 -10.60 -13.10 -10.73
N ILE A 451 -10.73 -14.38 -11.10
CA ILE A 451 -12.04 -15.03 -11.24
C ILE A 451 -12.71 -15.19 -9.88
N GLY A 452 -11.98 -15.68 -8.87
CA GLY A 452 -12.51 -15.85 -7.51
C GLY A 452 -13.00 -14.52 -6.92
N PHE A 453 -12.24 -13.44 -7.11
CA PHE A 453 -12.60 -12.10 -6.65
C PHE A 453 -13.91 -11.60 -7.31
N HIS A 454 -13.98 -11.62 -8.65
CA HIS A 454 -15.19 -11.15 -9.34
C HIS A 454 -16.39 -12.03 -9.03
N MET A 455 -16.23 -13.35 -8.94
CA MET A 455 -17.32 -14.24 -8.58
C MET A 455 -17.82 -14.00 -7.15
N THR A 456 -16.92 -13.65 -6.22
CA THR A 456 -17.28 -13.33 -4.83
C THR A 456 -18.10 -12.07 -4.74
N PHE A 457 -17.61 -10.97 -5.29
CA PHE A 457 -18.11 -9.62 -4.96
C PHE A 457 -19.00 -9.03 -6.04
N LEU A 458 -18.91 -9.48 -7.30
CA LEU A 458 -19.75 -8.93 -8.37
C LEU A 458 -21.22 -9.14 -8.00
N ILE A 459 -21.58 -10.38 -7.68
CA ILE A 459 -22.94 -10.78 -7.32
C ILE A 459 -23.47 -10.06 -6.06
N GLN A 460 -22.57 -9.64 -5.16
CA GLN A 460 -22.97 -8.93 -3.94
C GLN A 460 -23.56 -7.53 -4.21
N HIS A 461 -23.28 -6.91 -5.36
CA HIS A 461 -23.97 -5.68 -5.75
C HIS A 461 -25.47 -5.91 -5.94
N TRP A 462 -25.86 -6.96 -6.66
CA TRP A 462 -27.27 -7.34 -6.82
C TRP A 462 -27.89 -7.73 -5.48
N LEU A 463 -27.19 -8.55 -4.71
CA LEU A 463 -27.62 -8.95 -3.37
C LEU A 463 -27.91 -7.76 -2.44
N GLY A 464 -27.09 -6.70 -2.53
CA GLY A 464 -27.30 -5.47 -1.78
C GLY A 464 -28.46 -4.61 -2.28
N VAL A 465 -28.72 -4.59 -3.60
CA VAL A 465 -29.87 -3.90 -4.20
C VAL A 465 -31.19 -4.62 -3.89
N GLU A 466 -31.17 -5.94 -3.82
CA GLU A 466 -32.31 -6.77 -3.41
C GLU A 466 -32.64 -6.65 -1.91
N GLY A 467 -31.77 -6.02 -1.12
CA GLY A 467 -32.06 -5.63 0.27
C GLY A 467 -31.33 -6.45 1.34
N MET A 468 -30.36 -7.30 0.99
CA MET A 468 -29.56 -7.99 2.01
C MET A 468 -28.67 -6.97 2.76
N VAL A 469 -28.96 -6.80 4.05
CA VAL A 469 -28.23 -5.89 4.95
C VAL A 469 -26.90 -6.53 5.38
N ARG A 470 -25.83 -5.75 5.47
CA ARG A 470 -24.51 -6.23 5.93
C ARG A 470 -24.51 -6.53 7.43
N ARG A 471 -23.64 -7.45 7.86
CA ARG A 471 -23.46 -7.91 9.27
C ARG A 471 -24.56 -8.86 9.78
N TYR A 472 -25.36 -9.43 8.89
CA TYR A 472 -26.29 -10.49 9.26
C TYR A 472 -25.53 -11.81 9.32
N ALA A 473 -25.70 -12.54 10.43
CA ALA A 473 -25.13 -13.86 10.62
C ALA A 473 -25.94 -14.96 9.91
N ASP A 474 -27.22 -14.68 9.62
CA ASP A 474 -28.19 -15.62 9.08
C ASP A 474 -29.24 -14.86 8.25
N TYR A 475 -29.91 -15.55 7.33
CA TYR A 475 -30.99 -15.07 6.47
C TYR A 475 -32.04 -16.17 6.25
N SER A 476 -33.26 -15.79 5.87
CA SER A 476 -34.35 -16.75 5.63
C SER A 476 -34.30 -17.28 4.19
N ALA A 477 -34.70 -18.54 4.00
CA ALA A 477 -34.91 -19.09 2.65
C ALA A 477 -35.97 -18.31 1.85
N ALA A 478 -36.93 -17.68 2.54
CA ALA A 478 -37.97 -16.86 1.91
C ALA A 478 -37.44 -15.54 1.35
N ASP A 479 -36.25 -15.08 1.79
CA ASP A 479 -35.66 -13.82 1.33
C ASP A 479 -35.11 -13.92 -0.11
N GLY A 480 -34.90 -15.15 -0.63
CA GLY A 480 -34.44 -15.37 -2.00
C GLY A 480 -32.94 -15.13 -2.23
N PHE A 481 -32.16 -14.91 -1.17
CA PHE A 481 -30.72 -14.58 -1.22
C PHE A 481 -29.78 -15.79 -1.37
N THR A 482 -30.30 -17.02 -1.30
CA THR A 482 -29.48 -18.24 -1.17
C THR A 482 -28.52 -18.41 -2.34
N TRP A 483 -29.01 -18.32 -3.59
CA TRP A 483 -28.17 -18.62 -4.75
C TRP A 483 -27.06 -17.57 -4.95
N GLN A 484 -27.34 -16.29 -4.68
CA GLN A 484 -26.32 -15.23 -4.73
C GLN A 484 -25.23 -15.45 -3.67
N ASN A 485 -25.64 -15.87 -2.47
CA ASN A 485 -24.71 -16.20 -1.41
C ASN A 485 -23.85 -17.43 -1.74
N GLN A 486 -24.46 -18.48 -2.30
CA GLN A 486 -23.73 -19.67 -2.76
C GLN A 486 -22.68 -19.31 -3.82
N VAL A 487 -23.03 -18.52 -4.84
CA VAL A 487 -22.07 -18.03 -5.86
C VAL A 487 -20.94 -17.24 -5.20
N SER A 488 -21.29 -16.31 -4.31
CA SER A 488 -20.31 -15.49 -3.60
C SER A 488 -19.36 -16.34 -2.76
N THR A 489 -19.86 -17.38 -2.09
CA THR A 489 -19.07 -18.28 -1.26
C THR A 489 -18.16 -19.20 -2.07
N VAL A 490 -18.64 -19.76 -3.18
CA VAL A 490 -17.76 -20.53 -4.09
C VAL A 490 -16.66 -19.61 -4.64
N GLY A 491 -16.99 -18.35 -4.98
CA GLY A 491 -16.01 -17.35 -5.39
C GLY A 491 -14.94 -17.13 -4.32
N ALA A 492 -15.36 -17.01 -3.05
CA ALA A 492 -14.47 -16.77 -1.94
C ALA A 492 -13.53 -17.97 -1.71
N MET A 493 -14.03 -19.20 -1.87
CA MET A 493 -13.19 -20.41 -1.77
C MET A 493 -12.15 -20.48 -2.89
N ILE A 494 -12.50 -20.12 -4.13
CA ILE A 494 -11.54 -20.01 -5.25
C ILE A 494 -10.51 -18.93 -4.93
N LEU A 495 -10.95 -17.78 -4.40
CA LEU A 495 -10.07 -16.69 -3.99
C LEU A 495 -9.09 -17.13 -2.89
N GLY A 496 -9.55 -17.88 -1.88
CA GLY A 496 -8.67 -18.47 -0.86
C GLY A 496 -7.67 -19.46 -1.45
N ALA A 497 -8.12 -20.34 -2.34
CA ALA A 497 -7.27 -21.31 -3.04
C ALA A 497 -6.23 -20.65 -3.96
N SER A 498 -6.49 -19.42 -4.45
CA SER A 498 -5.53 -18.67 -5.28
C SER A 498 -4.20 -18.39 -4.57
N MET A 499 -4.15 -18.43 -3.24
CA MET A 499 -2.91 -18.26 -2.49
C MET A 499 -1.95 -19.43 -2.61
N ILE A 500 -2.45 -20.63 -2.92
CA ILE A 500 -1.64 -21.86 -3.06
C ILE A 500 -0.57 -21.70 -4.15
N PRO A 501 -0.88 -21.33 -5.41
CA PRO A 501 0.13 -21.15 -6.44
C PRO A 501 1.13 -20.03 -6.10
N PHE A 502 0.73 -18.98 -5.38
CA PHE A 502 1.66 -17.94 -4.92
C PHE A 502 2.72 -18.50 -3.96
N PHE A 503 2.30 -19.17 -2.89
CA PHE A 503 3.24 -19.74 -1.93
C PHE A 503 4.08 -20.86 -2.53
N LEU A 504 3.51 -21.68 -3.40
CA LEU A 504 4.24 -22.70 -4.14
C LEU A 504 5.32 -22.05 -5.01
N ASN A 505 4.99 -20.96 -5.69
CA ASN A 505 5.95 -20.22 -6.52
C ASN A 505 7.12 -19.70 -5.69
N VAL A 506 6.85 -19.02 -4.57
CA VAL A 506 7.87 -18.54 -3.62
C VAL A 506 8.73 -19.70 -3.10
N TRP A 507 8.10 -20.81 -2.70
CA TRP A 507 8.81 -21.98 -2.16
C TRP A 507 9.73 -22.66 -3.19
N ILE A 508 9.25 -22.90 -4.42
CA ILE A 508 10.04 -23.51 -5.49
C ILE A 508 11.21 -22.58 -5.85
N THR A 509 10.91 -21.34 -6.20
CA THR A 509 11.91 -20.41 -6.77
C THR A 509 12.97 -19.98 -5.77
N SER A 510 12.64 -19.86 -4.48
CA SER A 510 13.64 -19.60 -3.43
C SER A 510 14.72 -20.68 -3.36
N ARG A 511 14.40 -21.91 -3.76
CA ARG A 511 15.31 -23.08 -3.74
C ARG A 511 15.98 -23.32 -5.09
N THR A 512 15.26 -23.13 -6.20
CA THR A 512 15.69 -23.61 -7.52
C THR A 512 16.00 -22.51 -8.54
N ALA A 513 15.41 -21.31 -8.42
CA ALA A 513 15.55 -20.29 -9.47
C ALA A 513 16.99 -19.74 -9.51
N PRO A 514 17.59 -19.49 -10.68
CA PRO A 514 18.93 -18.90 -10.75
C PRO A 514 18.96 -17.50 -10.10
N LYS A 515 20.14 -17.10 -9.62
CA LYS A 515 20.34 -15.73 -9.12
C LYS A 515 20.36 -14.76 -10.29
N VAL A 516 19.69 -13.62 -10.13
CA VAL A 516 19.76 -12.48 -11.03
C VAL A 516 21.15 -11.86 -10.91
N THR A 517 21.84 -11.69 -12.04
CA THR A 517 23.20 -11.14 -12.12
C THR A 517 23.23 -9.71 -12.66
N VAL A 518 22.07 -9.15 -13.00
CA VAL A 518 21.90 -7.79 -13.55
C VAL A 518 21.18 -6.88 -12.54
N ASN A 519 21.37 -5.57 -12.68
CA ASN A 519 20.70 -4.58 -11.82
C ASN A 519 19.21 -4.48 -12.14
N ASP A 520 18.87 -4.53 -13.42
CA ASP A 520 17.50 -4.47 -13.94
C ASP A 520 17.13 -5.75 -14.71
N PRO A 521 16.42 -6.70 -14.08
CA PRO A 521 15.95 -7.92 -14.72
C PRO A 521 14.75 -7.69 -15.66
N TRP A 522 14.05 -6.55 -15.58
CA TRP A 522 12.90 -6.21 -16.43
C TRP A 522 13.31 -5.40 -17.66
N GLY A 523 14.53 -4.86 -17.65
CA GLY A 523 15.21 -4.23 -18.79
C GLY A 523 14.82 -2.78 -19.06
N TYR A 524 13.63 -2.33 -18.66
CA TYR A 524 13.13 -0.96 -18.90
C TYR A 524 12.83 -0.18 -17.62
N GLY A 525 13.44 -0.59 -16.49
CA GLY A 525 13.30 0.02 -15.18
C GLY A 525 13.59 1.52 -15.20
N GLY A 526 12.63 2.32 -14.74
CA GLY A 526 12.73 3.78 -14.81
C GLY A 526 13.49 4.40 -13.63
N SER A 527 13.03 4.07 -12.44
CA SER A 527 13.41 4.68 -11.18
C SER A 527 14.73 4.14 -10.62
N LEU A 528 15.34 4.90 -9.70
CA LEU A 528 16.75 4.75 -9.30
C LEU A 528 17.07 3.40 -8.65
N GLU A 529 16.09 2.71 -8.09
CA GLU A 529 16.27 1.37 -7.54
C GLU A 529 16.81 0.40 -8.60
N TRP A 530 16.45 0.55 -9.87
CA TRP A 530 16.91 -0.34 -10.95
C TRP A 530 18.35 -0.06 -11.38
N ALA A 531 19.01 0.97 -10.83
CA ALA A 531 20.42 1.27 -11.08
C ALA A 531 21.39 0.57 -10.11
N THR A 532 20.90 -0.12 -9.07
CA THR A 532 21.74 -0.87 -8.10
C THR A 532 21.52 -2.39 -8.21
N SER A 533 22.37 -3.19 -7.55
CA SER A 533 22.35 -4.65 -7.62
C SER A 533 21.05 -5.28 -7.10
N CYS A 534 20.82 -6.54 -7.47
CA CYS A 534 19.72 -7.38 -6.99
C CYS A 534 20.27 -8.59 -6.20
N PRO A 535 20.21 -8.62 -4.86
CA PRO A 535 19.72 -7.57 -3.94
C PRO A 535 20.69 -6.37 -3.78
N PRO A 536 20.20 -5.21 -3.30
CA PRO A 536 21.06 -4.05 -3.01
C PRO A 536 22.05 -4.30 -1.87
N PRO A 537 23.20 -3.60 -1.85
CA PRO A 537 24.12 -3.58 -0.71
C PRO A 537 23.47 -2.91 0.53
N ARG A 538 24.14 -3.02 1.69
CA ARG A 538 23.61 -2.51 2.98
C ARG A 538 23.17 -1.04 2.92
N HIS A 539 23.96 -0.18 2.29
CA HIS A 539 23.66 1.25 2.11
C HIS A 539 23.16 1.58 0.70
N ASN A 540 22.46 0.64 0.06
CA ASN A 540 21.71 0.78 -1.18
C ASN A 540 22.54 0.97 -2.47
N PHE A 541 23.54 1.82 -2.47
CA PHE A 541 24.32 2.16 -3.67
C PHE A 541 25.82 2.11 -3.38
N THR A 542 26.59 1.52 -4.29
CA THR A 542 28.04 1.69 -4.37
C THR A 542 28.39 3.01 -5.04
N SER A 543 27.62 3.41 -6.06
CA SER A 543 27.69 4.68 -6.77
C SER A 543 26.31 5.06 -7.28
N ILE A 544 25.97 6.35 -7.26
CA ILE A 544 24.68 6.86 -7.74
C ILE A 544 24.88 7.44 -9.16
N PRO A 545 24.07 7.05 -10.16
CA PRO A 545 24.15 7.64 -11.49
C PRO A 545 23.70 9.11 -11.49
N ARG A 546 24.12 9.87 -12.50
CA ARG A 546 23.72 11.28 -12.63
C ARG A 546 22.23 11.38 -12.96
N ILE A 547 21.47 12.03 -12.09
CA ILE A 547 20.01 12.17 -12.24
C ILE A 547 19.68 13.40 -13.09
N ARG A 548 19.02 13.18 -14.25
CA ARG A 548 18.67 14.25 -15.22
C ARG A 548 17.18 14.31 -15.55
N SER A 549 16.49 13.17 -15.53
CA SER A 549 15.04 13.05 -15.77
C SER A 549 14.33 12.40 -14.57
N GLU A 550 13.04 12.10 -14.72
CA GLU A 550 12.26 11.27 -13.81
C GLU A 550 12.57 9.76 -13.90
N ARG A 551 13.40 9.33 -14.87
CA ARG A 551 13.76 7.92 -15.10
C ARG A 551 15.29 7.70 -15.13
N PRO A 552 16.02 7.97 -14.03
CA PRO A 552 17.48 7.95 -14.02
C PRO A 552 18.11 6.58 -14.30
N ALA A 553 17.46 5.46 -13.97
CA ALA A 553 17.98 4.13 -14.31
C ALA A 553 17.80 3.82 -15.80
N PHE A 554 16.68 4.26 -16.40
CA PHE A 554 16.46 4.15 -17.83
C PHE A 554 17.48 4.98 -18.61
N ASP A 555 17.71 6.24 -18.23
CA ASP A 555 18.71 7.10 -18.88
C ASP A 555 20.13 6.52 -18.83
N LEU A 556 20.47 5.78 -17.76
CA LEU A 556 21.76 5.10 -17.60
C LEU A 556 21.88 3.89 -18.52
N ASN A 557 20.84 3.06 -18.59
CA ASN A 557 20.84 1.79 -19.32
C ASN A 557 20.57 1.98 -20.82
N HIS A 558 19.92 3.09 -21.19
CA HIS A 558 19.51 3.44 -22.56
C HIS A 558 19.97 4.84 -22.97
N PRO A 559 21.29 5.12 -22.99
CA PRO A 559 21.81 6.43 -23.42
C PRO A 559 21.41 6.77 -24.87
N GLU A 560 21.13 5.77 -25.70
CA GLU A 560 20.62 5.93 -27.07
C GLU A 560 19.21 6.52 -27.15
N ALA A 561 18.42 6.39 -26.08
CA ALA A 561 17.06 6.91 -25.98
C ALA A 561 17.01 8.34 -25.40
N ALA A 562 18.15 8.87 -24.94
CA ALA A 562 18.25 10.26 -24.53
C ALA A 562 17.91 11.17 -25.72
N LEU A 563 17.26 12.30 -25.45
CA LEU A 563 17.01 13.33 -26.48
C LEU A 563 18.36 13.63 -27.18
N PRO A 564 18.48 13.42 -28.50
CA PRO A 564 19.69 13.78 -29.21
C PRO A 564 19.89 15.28 -29.01
N VAL A 565 21.05 15.66 -28.45
CA VAL A 565 21.46 17.06 -28.43
C VAL A 565 21.64 17.45 -29.89
N GLY A 566 20.76 18.32 -30.39
CA GLY A 566 20.90 18.83 -31.75
C GLY A 566 22.25 19.51 -31.90
N VAL A 567 22.92 19.36 -33.03
CA VAL A 567 24.10 20.17 -33.37
C VAL A 567 23.60 21.26 -34.30
N GLY A 568 23.41 22.47 -33.78
CA GLY A 568 22.82 23.58 -34.52
C GLY A 568 22.64 24.85 -33.68
N PRO A 569 22.20 25.96 -34.27
CA PRO A 569 21.85 27.15 -33.50
C PRO A 569 20.62 26.89 -32.62
N ALA A 570 20.66 27.27 -31.34
CA ALA A 570 19.54 27.11 -30.39
C ALA A 570 18.21 27.69 -30.89
N LYS A 571 18.26 28.69 -31.79
CA LYS A 571 17.08 29.29 -32.44
C LYS A 571 16.24 28.29 -33.25
N ASP A 572 16.84 27.20 -33.71
CA ASP A 572 16.21 26.21 -34.60
C ASP A 572 15.49 25.09 -33.81
N ALA A 573 15.74 24.99 -32.49
CA ALA A 573 15.07 24.06 -31.57
C ALA A 573 15.13 24.57 -30.10
N PRO A 574 14.39 25.62 -29.72
CA PRO A 574 14.55 26.32 -28.44
C PRO A 574 14.19 25.49 -27.19
N ASP A 575 13.43 24.41 -27.37
CA ASP A 575 12.96 23.54 -26.28
C ASP A 575 13.80 22.25 -26.12
N ALA A 576 14.87 22.09 -26.91
CA ALA A 576 15.78 20.96 -26.83
C ALA A 576 17.20 21.44 -26.49
N PRO A 577 18.00 20.69 -25.72
CA PRO A 577 19.41 21.02 -25.54
C PRO A 577 20.10 20.97 -26.91
N VAL A 578 20.83 22.02 -27.26
CA VAL A 578 21.55 22.12 -28.53
C VAL A 578 23.02 22.45 -28.25
N VAL A 579 23.96 21.78 -28.93
CA VAL A 579 25.38 22.18 -28.88
C VAL A 579 25.54 23.39 -29.79
N ASP A 580 25.91 24.53 -29.21
CA ASP A 580 26.29 25.69 -29.99
C ASP A 580 27.69 25.45 -30.58
N LEU A 581 27.77 25.37 -31.90
CA LEU A 581 29.01 25.13 -32.63
C LEU A 581 30.05 26.25 -32.43
N ALA A 582 29.64 27.42 -31.94
CA ALA A 582 30.53 28.56 -31.73
C ALA A 582 31.39 28.44 -30.45
N ASP A 583 30.87 27.84 -29.39
CA ASP A 583 31.56 27.71 -28.09
C ASP A 583 31.65 26.27 -27.56
N GLY A 584 31.00 25.31 -28.22
CA GLY A 584 31.04 23.89 -27.86
C GLY A 584 30.28 23.55 -26.57
N GLU A 585 29.51 24.49 -26.03
CA GLU A 585 28.69 24.29 -24.85
C GLU A 585 27.27 23.83 -25.22
N VAL A 586 26.68 23.01 -24.35
CA VAL A 586 25.27 22.59 -24.47
C VAL A 586 24.42 23.72 -23.91
N LYS A 587 23.62 24.37 -24.77
CA LYS A 587 22.70 25.45 -24.39
C LYS A 587 21.27 24.96 -24.29
#